data_AF-A0A7Y8GWI8-F1
#
_entry.id   AF-A0A7Y8GWI8-F1
#
_cell.length_a   1.000
_cell.length_b   1.000
_cell.length_c   1.000
_cell.angle_alpha   90.00
_cell.angle_beta   90.00
_cell.angle_gamma   90.00
#
_symmetry.space_group_name_H-M   'P 1'
#
loop_
_entity.id
_entity.type
_entity.pdbx_description
1 polymer ?
#
loop_
_entity_poly.entity_id
_entity_poly.type
_entity_poly.pdbx_seq_one_letter_code
_entity_poly.pdbx_strand_id
1 'polypeptide(L)'
;MSDDKPTTAERYARAAHTSHLGMSEHRQGDVDMIAAAGMVHGIGPKLLRLMQEYDSVAQDVRKTADNDLTGMLLILMELRTLRETKEALHLWALDRATKRRVMLSDKQIAAIVGGCLSSFLSPTCPTCSGTGLIGGYDGSIQNICRRCGGSGKSQDAVGLDVLQKEFAADLMHAMAGAYSFAEMEIRRQLA
;
A
#
# COMPACT_ATOMS: atom_id res chain seq x y z
N MET A 1 20.14 -18.97 -17.12
CA MET A 1 18.68 -18.78 -17.00
C MET A 1 18.40 -18.65 -15.52
N SER A 2 18.09 -17.44 -15.04
CA SER A 2 17.92 -17.19 -13.60
C SER A 2 16.68 -17.94 -13.12
N ASP A 3 16.87 -18.91 -12.24
CA ASP A 3 15.79 -19.64 -11.56
C ASP A 3 15.23 -18.73 -10.46
N ASP A 4 14.53 -17.68 -10.89
CA ASP A 4 13.98 -16.66 -10.00
C ASP A 4 12.70 -17.20 -9.37
N LYS A 5 12.81 -17.73 -8.16
CA LYS A 5 11.68 -18.29 -7.44
C LYS A 5 10.70 -17.15 -7.12
N PRO A 6 9.40 -17.30 -7.45
CA PRO A 6 8.44 -16.24 -7.22
C PRO A 6 8.35 -15.89 -5.73
N THR A 7 8.28 -14.59 -5.44
CA THR A 7 8.17 -14.07 -4.08
C THR A 7 6.86 -14.50 -3.40
N THR A 8 6.76 -14.38 -2.07
CA THR A 8 5.51 -14.70 -1.35
C THR A 8 4.35 -13.84 -1.86
N ALA A 9 4.61 -12.55 -2.13
CA ALA A 9 3.67 -11.62 -2.73
C ALA A 9 3.16 -12.11 -4.09
N GLU A 10 4.07 -12.49 -5.01
CA GLU A 10 3.71 -12.99 -6.34
C GLU A 10 2.93 -14.31 -6.28
N ARG A 11 3.33 -15.23 -5.39
CA ARG A 11 2.58 -16.48 -5.16
C ARG A 11 1.19 -16.21 -4.60
N TYR A 12 1.06 -15.24 -3.69
CA TYR A 12 -0.23 -14.84 -3.13
C TYR A 12 -1.12 -14.16 -4.17
N ALA A 13 -0.59 -13.26 -4.99
CA ALA A 13 -1.33 -12.66 -6.12
C ALA A 13 -1.85 -13.74 -7.07
N ARG A 14 -0.97 -14.67 -7.50
CA ARG A 14 -1.40 -15.79 -8.35
C ARG A 14 -2.53 -16.60 -7.70
N ALA A 15 -2.39 -16.91 -6.41
CA ALA A 15 -3.40 -17.65 -5.68
C ALA A 15 -4.72 -16.88 -5.55
N ALA A 16 -4.69 -15.57 -5.32
CA ALA A 16 -5.91 -14.75 -5.24
C ALA A 16 -6.71 -14.72 -6.55
N HIS A 17 -6.07 -15.01 -7.69
CA HIS A 17 -6.68 -15.04 -9.01
C HIS A 17 -6.89 -16.45 -9.57
N THR A 18 -6.53 -17.50 -8.84
CA THR A 18 -6.68 -18.87 -9.32
C THR A 18 -8.15 -19.32 -9.27
N SER A 19 -8.59 -20.03 -10.30
CA SER A 19 -9.83 -20.82 -10.25
C SER A 19 -9.56 -22.27 -9.85
N HIS A 20 -8.28 -22.64 -9.67
CA HIS A 20 -7.89 -24.01 -9.36
C HIS A 20 -7.70 -24.19 -7.85
N LEU A 21 -8.77 -24.61 -7.19
CA LEU A 21 -8.80 -24.84 -5.73
C LEU A 21 -8.56 -26.31 -5.35
N GLY A 22 -7.81 -27.04 -6.18
CA GLY A 22 -7.44 -28.43 -5.88
C GLY A 22 -6.37 -28.49 -4.80
N MET A 23 -6.58 -29.31 -3.77
CA MET A 23 -5.55 -29.67 -2.81
C MET A 23 -4.84 -30.94 -3.28
N SER A 24 -3.52 -31.00 -3.11
CA SER A 24 -2.71 -32.17 -3.42
C SER A 24 -1.85 -32.52 -2.22
N GLU A 25 -1.81 -33.79 -1.84
CA GLU A 25 -0.97 -34.26 -0.72
C GLU A 25 0.54 -34.13 -1.00
N HIS A 26 0.94 -34.05 -2.28
CA HIS A 26 2.34 -34.09 -2.69
C HIS A 26 2.89 -32.73 -3.14
N ARG A 27 2.04 -31.70 -3.24
CA ARG A 27 2.47 -30.38 -3.73
C ARG A 27 1.62 -29.26 -3.15
N GLN A 28 2.30 -28.26 -2.59
CA GLN A 28 1.66 -27.02 -2.20
C GLN A 28 1.10 -26.28 -3.42
N GLY A 29 -0.19 -26.01 -3.37
CA GLY A 29 -0.95 -25.29 -4.37
C GLY A 29 -1.32 -23.87 -3.95
N ASP A 30 -2.11 -23.23 -4.79
CA ASP A 30 -2.64 -21.89 -4.53
C ASP A 30 -3.63 -21.88 -3.34
N VAL A 31 -4.30 -23.00 -3.06
CA VAL A 31 -5.18 -23.14 -1.88
C VAL A 31 -4.39 -23.04 -0.58
N ASP A 32 -3.24 -23.69 -0.48
CA ASP A 32 -2.41 -23.67 0.72
C ASP A 32 -1.91 -22.25 1.02
N MET A 33 -1.63 -21.47 -0.04
CA MET A 33 -1.28 -20.05 0.06
C MET A 33 -2.41 -19.21 0.68
N ILE A 34 -3.65 -19.39 0.20
CA ILE A 34 -4.82 -18.68 0.71
C ILE A 34 -5.10 -19.08 2.15
N ALA A 35 -4.99 -20.37 2.47
CA ALA A 35 -5.17 -20.90 3.81
C ALA A 35 -4.14 -20.31 4.78
N ALA A 36 -2.85 -20.33 4.42
CA ALA A 36 -1.77 -19.77 5.23
C ALA A 36 -1.98 -18.27 5.48
N ALA A 37 -2.34 -17.50 4.45
CA ALA A 37 -2.66 -16.08 4.60
C ALA A 37 -3.86 -15.83 5.53
N GLY A 38 -4.87 -16.70 5.50
CA GLY A 38 -6.03 -16.63 6.39
C GLY A 38 -5.71 -16.93 7.86
N MET A 39 -4.63 -17.65 8.14
CA MET A 39 -4.17 -17.95 9.50
C MET A 39 -3.31 -16.84 10.12
N VAL A 40 -2.85 -15.87 9.33
CA VAL A 40 -2.11 -14.71 9.86
C VAL A 40 -3.09 -13.64 10.34
N HIS A 41 -2.90 -13.16 11.57
CA HIS A 41 -3.74 -12.14 12.18
C HIS A 41 -3.13 -10.73 12.07
N GLY A 42 -3.97 -9.70 12.19
CA GLY A 42 -3.56 -8.29 12.24
C GLY A 42 -3.71 -7.54 10.91
N ILE A 43 -3.09 -6.36 10.83
CA ILE A 43 -3.23 -5.46 9.67
C ILE A 43 -2.37 -5.89 8.48
N GLY A 44 -1.28 -6.63 8.72
CA GLY A 44 -0.31 -7.04 7.70
C GLY A 44 -0.94 -7.80 6.52
N PRO A 45 -1.72 -8.87 6.73
CA PRO A 45 -2.37 -9.61 5.65
C PRO A 45 -3.36 -8.77 4.84
N LYS A 46 -4.04 -7.80 5.49
CA LYS A 46 -4.95 -6.87 4.81
C LYS A 46 -4.17 -5.90 3.91
N LEU A 47 -3.04 -5.37 4.38
CA LEU A 47 -2.14 -4.54 3.58
C LEU A 47 -1.55 -5.33 2.40
N LEU A 48 -1.17 -6.59 2.63
CA LEU A 48 -0.65 -7.47 1.59
C LEU A 48 -1.68 -7.69 0.49
N ARG A 49 -2.91 -8.07 0.86
CA ARG A 49 -3.99 -8.25 -0.10
C ARG A 49 -4.31 -6.96 -0.86
N LEU A 50 -4.40 -5.83 -0.17
CA LEU A 50 -4.68 -4.56 -0.81
C LEU A 50 -3.57 -4.15 -1.79
N MET A 51 -2.30 -4.40 -1.45
CA MET A 51 -1.17 -4.12 -2.35
C MET A 51 -1.27 -4.97 -3.63
N GLN A 52 -1.58 -6.27 -3.51
CA GLN A 52 -1.74 -7.13 -4.69
C GLN A 52 -2.93 -6.71 -5.55
N GLU A 53 -4.06 -6.33 -4.93
CA GLU A 53 -5.20 -5.77 -5.66
C GLU A 53 -4.81 -4.48 -6.39
N TYR A 54 -4.06 -3.60 -5.73
CA TYR A 54 -3.59 -2.35 -6.32
C TYR A 54 -2.64 -2.59 -7.49
N ASP A 55 -1.64 -3.45 -7.35
CA ASP A 55 -0.67 -3.72 -8.41
C ASP A 55 -1.33 -4.31 -9.66
N SER A 56 -2.29 -5.24 -9.47
CA SER A 56 -3.06 -5.80 -10.58
C SER A 56 -3.86 -4.73 -11.33
N VAL A 57 -4.61 -3.90 -10.60
CA VAL A 57 -5.45 -2.86 -11.21
C VAL A 57 -4.59 -1.75 -11.83
N ALA A 58 -3.51 -1.33 -11.16
CA ALA A 58 -2.58 -0.33 -11.68
C ALA A 58 -1.90 -0.81 -12.96
N GLN A 59 -1.57 -2.10 -13.07
CA GLN A 59 -1.04 -2.68 -14.29
C GLN A 59 -2.05 -2.62 -15.43
N ASP A 60 -3.31 -2.94 -15.18
CA ASP A 60 -4.35 -2.93 -16.21
C ASP A 60 -4.71 -1.51 -16.68
N VAL A 61 -4.75 -0.55 -15.75
CA VAL A 61 -4.95 0.86 -16.07
C VAL A 61 -3.77 1.42 -16.88
N ARG A 62 -2.52 1.06 -16.56
CA ARG A 62 -1.35 1.47 -17.36
C ARG A 62 -1.36 0.92 -18.79
N LYS A 63 -2.03 -0.21 -19.05
CA LYS A 63 -2.20 -0.74 -20.41
C LYS A 63 -3.26 0.02 -21.20
N THR A 64 -4.17 0.71 -20.53
CA THR A 64 -5.39 1.29 -21.13
C THR A 64 -5.43 2.81 -21.12
N ALA A 65 -4.67 3.47 -20.25
CA ALA A 65 -4.67 4.92 -20.09
C ALA A 65 -3.24 5.47 -19.88
N ASP A 66 -3.00 6.70 -20.37
CA ASP A 66 -1.86 7.51 -19.91
C ASP A 66 -2.02 7.82 -18.40
N ASN A 67 -0.92 8.16 -17.71
CA ASN A 67 -0.84 8.41 -16.26
C ASN A 67 -1.62 9.68 -15.81
N ASP A 68 -2.91 9.74 -16.09
CA ASP A 68 -3.82 10.84 -15.76
C ASP A 68 -4.57 10.59 -14.45
N LEU A 69 -5.12 11.68 -13.88
CA LEU A 69 -5.99 11.67 -12.70
C LEU A 69 -7.17 10.68 -12.83
N THR A 70 -7.68 10.49 -14.04
CA THR A 70 -8.74 9.51 -14.36
C THR A 70 -8.28 8.08 -14.09
N GLY A 71 -7.03 7.74 -14.48
CA GLY A 71 -6.45 6.43 -14.20
C GLY A 71 -6.34 6.18 -12.70
N MET A 72 -5.89 7.16 -11.92
CA MET A 72 -5.85 7.04 -10.45
C MET A 72 -7.24 6.84 -9.82
N LEU A 73 -8.26 7.52 -10.32
CA LEU A 73 -9.64 7.36 -9.83
C LEU A 73 -10.20 5.98 -10.17
N LEU A 74 -9.97 5.49 -11.40
CA LEU A 74 -10.35 4.13 -11.81
C LEU A 74 -9.68 3.09 -10.93
N ILE A 75 -8.38 3.25 -10.62
CA ILE A 75 -7.67 2.31 -9.75
C ILE A 75 -8.37 2.21 -8.40
N LEU A 76 -8.64 3.34 -7.74
CA LEU A 76 -9.24 3.37 -6.41
C LEU A 76 -10.67 2.79 -6.37
N MET A 77 -11.43 2.92 -7.45
CA MET A 77 -12.80 2.38 -7.55
C MET A 77 -12.83 0.85 -7.63
N GLU A 78 -11.80 0.24 -8.21
CA GLU A 78 -11.72 -1.22 -8.40
C GLU A 78 -11.10 -1.96 -7.19
N LEU A 79 -10.58 -1.23 -6.20
CA LEU A 79 -9.99 -1.83 -5.00
C LEU A 79 -11.05 -2.36 -4.05
N ARG A 80 -11.44 -3.63 -4.24
CA ARG A 80 -12.46 -4.34 -3.47
C ARG A 80 -12.23 -4.30 -1.96
N THR A 81 -10.98 -4.40 -1.51
CA THR A 81 -10.63 -4.42 -0.07
C THR A 81 -10.21 -3.08 0.50
N LEU A 82 -10.26 -1.98 -0.27
CA LEU A 82 -9.78 -0.68 0.18
C LEU A 82 -10.53 -0.18 1.41
N ARG A 83 -11.86 -0.26 1.39
CA ARG A 83 -12.70 0.23 2.50
C ARG A 83 -12.41 -0.51 3.79
N GLU A 84 -12.48 -1.85 3.75
CA GLU A 84 -12.21 -2.71 4.91
C GLU A 84 -10.81 -2.49 5.46
N THR A 85 -9.81 -2.42 4.59
CA THR A 85 -8.40 -2.21 4.99
C THR A 85 -8.21 -0.83 5.61
N LYS A 86 -8.84 0.21 5.05
CA LYS A 86 -8.80 1.57 5.61
C LYS A 86 -9.44 1.65 6.99
N GLU A 87 -10.61 1.04 7.17
CA GLU A 87 -11.31 0.99 8.48
C GLU A 87 -10.48 0.25 9.53
N ALA A 88 -9.91 -0.91 9.17
CA ALA A 88 -9.03 -1.68 10.05
C ALA A 88 -7.74 -0.91 10.40
N LEU A 89 -7.14 -0.23 9.41
CA LEU A 89 -5.94 0.58 9.61
C LEU A 89 -6.23 1.79 10.50
N HIS A 90 -7.42 2.39 10.41
CA HIS A 90 -7.85 3.49 11.27
C HIS A 90 -7.92 3.08 12.75
N LEU A 91 -8.59 1.96 13.04
CA LEU A 91 -8.65 1.42 14.40
C LEU A 91 -7.26 1.08 14.95
N TRP A 92 -6.39 0.51 14.10
CA TRP A 92 -5.02 0.21 14.47
C TRP A 92 -4.19 1.47 14.74
N ALA A 93 -4.40 2.53 13.95
CA ALA A 93 -3.76 3.83 14.16
C ALA A 93 -4.26 4.52 15.44
N LEU A 94 -5.53 4.38 15.81
CA LEU A 94 -6.08 4.91 17.07
C LEU A 94 -5.43 4.24 18.30
N ASP A 95 -5.33 2.91 18.30
CA ASP A 95 -4.64 2.16 19.35
C ASP A 95 -3.16 2.60 19.44
N ARG A 96 -2.50 2.76 18.29
CA ARG A 96 -1.12 3.22 18.22
C ARG A 96 -0.93 4.65 18.73
N ALA A 97 -1.79 5.59 18.33
CA ALA A 97 -1.77 6.98 18.80
C ALA A 97 -1.94 7.02 20.32
N THR A 98 -2.86 6.21 20.86
CA THR A 98 -3.08 6.05 22.30
C THR A 98 -1.82 5.56 23.01
N LYS A 99 -1.19 4.50 22.52
CA LYS A 99 0.06 3.94 23.09
C LYS A 99 1.23 4.91 23.02
N ARG A 100 1.32 5.69 21.95
CA ARG A 100 2.35 6.73 21.75
C ARG A 100 2.02 8.05 22.46
N ARG A 101 0.84 8.17 23.08
CA ARG A 101 0.32 9.38 23.74
C ARG A 101 0.30 10.61 22.82
N VAL A 102 0.00 10.37 21.54
CA VAL A 102 -0.10 11.43 20.53
C VAL A 102 -1.49 12.06 20.60
N MET A 103 -1.53 13.37 20.83
CA MET A 103 -2.78 14.13 21.01
C MET A 103 -3.31 14.64 19.66
N LEU A 104 -3.81 13.71 18.84
CA LEU A 104 -4.48 14.03 17.57
C LEU A 104 -5.96 13.68 17.67
N SER A 105 -6.80 14.51 17.05
CA SER A 105 -8.22 14.20 16.89
C SER A 105 -8.43 13.01 15.95
N ASP A 106 -9.55 12.31 16.12
CA ASP A 106 -9.94 11.19 15.23
C ASP A 106 -9.95 11.61 13.75
N LYS A 107 -10.41 12.84 13.44
CA LYS A 107 -10.38 13.40 12.09
C LYS A 107 -8.95 13.58 11.54
N GLN A 108 -8.00 14.01 12.37
CA GLN A 108 -6.59 14.12 11.97
C GLN A 108 -5.99 12.74 11.73
N ILE A 109 -6.28 11.77 12.60
CA ILE A 109 -5.81 10.39 12.45
C ILE A 109 -6.36 9.77 11.16
N ALA A 110 -7.66 9.94 10.87
CA ALA A 110 -8.28 9.45 9.64
C ALA A 110 -7.64 10.04 8.38
N ALA A 111 -7.29 11.33 8.41
CA ALA A 111 -6.59 11.98 7.30
C ALA A 111 -5.17 11.44 7.11
N ILE A 112 -4.42 11.23 8.20
CA ILE A 112 -3.08 10.63 8.17
C ILE A 112 -3.16 9.19 7.65
N VAL A 113 -4.10 8.39 8.14
CA VAL A 113 -4.33 7.00 7.69
C VAL A 113 -4.58 6.96 6.18
N GLY A 114 -5.43 7.83 5.65
CA GLY A 114 -5.68 7.92 4.22
C GLY A 114 -4.42 8.30 3.42
N GLY A 115 -3.63 9.25 3.91
CA GLY A 115 -2.38 9.68 3.30
C GLY A 115 -1.29 8.60 3.33
N CYS A 116 -1.10 7.93 4.47
CA CYS A 116 -0.18 6.80 4.63
C CYS A 116 -0.59 5.63 3.74
N LEU A 117 -1.88 5.28 3.69
CA LEU A 117 -2.37 4.19 2.84
C LEU A 117 -2.15 4.51 1.36
N SER A 118 -2.48 5.72 0.91
CA SER A 118 -2.23 6.14 -0.46
C SER A 118 -0.74 6.13 -0.80
N SER A 119 0.12 6.56 0.13
CA SER A 119 1.58 6.58 -0.06
C SER A 119 2.19 5.17 -0.03
N PHE A 120 1.58 4.27 0.73
CA PHE A 120 1.95 2.86 0.79
C PHE A 120 1.67 2.17 -0.54
N LEU A 121 0.50 2.40 -1.14
CA LEU A 121 0.13 1.83 -2.45
C LEU A 121 0.90 2.48 -3.60
N SER A 122 1.13 3.80 -3.54
CA SER A 122 1.83 4.54 -4.57
C SER A 122 2.88 5.47 -3.96
N PRO A 123 4.18 5.14 -4.04
CA PRO A 123 5.24 5.96 -3.44
C PRO A 123 5.50 7.26 -4.20
N THR A 124 4.95 7.40 -5.41
CA THR A 124 5.15 8.56 -6.29
C THR A 124 4.21 9.70 -5.91
N CYS A 125 4.74 10.91 -5.78
CA CYS A 125 3.93 12.10 -5.52
C CYS A 125 2.96 12.33 -6.68
N PRO A 126 1.63 12.35 -6.45
CA PRO A 126 0.64 12.46 -7.53
C PRO A 126 0.56 13.86 -8.14
N THR A 127 1.22 14.88 -7.56
CA THR A 127 1.19 16.25 -8.07
C THR A 127 2.32 16.53 -9.05
N CYS A 128 3.50 15.96 -8.84
CA CYS A 128 4.66 16.13 -9.74
C CYS A 128 5.03 14.85 -10.48
N SER A 129 4.23 13.79 -10.32
CA SER A 129 4.46 12.46 -10.88
C SER A 129 5.88 11.91 -10.61
N GLY A 130 6.44 12.23 -9.44
CA GLY A 130 7.77 11.77 -9.02
C GLY A 130 8.93 12.68 -9.37
N THR A 131 8.71 13.73 -10.18
CA THR A 131 9.80 14.60 -10.65
C THR A 131 10.31 15.56 -9.58
N GLY A 132 9.50 15.84 -8.55
CA GLY A 132 9.81 16.88 -7.56
C GLY A 132 9.63 18.31 -8.08
N LEU A 133 9.28 18.49 -9.36
CA LEU A 133 9.19 19.79 -10.01
C LEU A 133 7.80 19.98 -10.64
N ILE A 134 7.38 21.23 -10.81
CA ILE A 134 6.12 21.62 -11.45
C ILE A 134 6.40 22.75 -12.44
N GLY A 135 5.80 22.64 -13.64
CA GLY A 135 5.88 23.66 -14.69
C GLY A 135 7.04 23.44 -15.66
N GLY A 136 7.35 24.47 -16.45
CA GLY A 136 8.45 24.46 -17.41
C GLY A 136 8.20 23.68 -18.71
N TYR A 137 6.97 23.20 -18.94
CA TYR A 137 6.59 22.56 -20.20
C TYR A 137 6.44 23.55 -21.37
N ASP A 138 6.27 24.83 -21.05
CA ASP A 138 6.10 25.97 -21.97
C ASP A 138 7.36 26.85 -22.07
N GLY A 139 8.50 26.39 -21.53
CA GLY A 139 9.74 27.18 -21.44
C GLY A 139 9.80 28.11 -20.22
N SER A 140 8.82 28.08 -19.33
CA SER A 140 8.89 28.76 -18.02
C SER A 140 9.87 28.08 -17.04
N ILE A 141 10.19 28.77 -15.94
CA ILE A 141 11.06 28.23 -14.89
C ILE A 141 10.31 27.11 -14.14
N GLN A 142 10.97 25.98 -13.94
CA GLN A 142 10.47 24.89 -13.09
C GLN A 142 10.48 25.30 -11.61
N ASN A 143 9.39 25.03 -10.91
CA ASN A 143 9.26 25.31 -9.49
C ASN A 143 9.33 24.01 -8.68
N ILE A 144 9.90 24.08 -7.48
CA ILE A 144 9.89 22.97 -6.53
C ILE A 144 8.44 22.61 -6.17
N CYS A 145 8.10 21.32 -6.24
CA CYS A 145 6.79 20.82 -5.87
C CYS A 145 6.52 21.09 -4.38
N ARG A 146 5.59 22.00 -4.08
CA ARG A 146 5.24 22.36 -2.70
C ARG A 146 4.65 21.21 -1.89
N ARG A 147 4.03 20.23 -2.56
CA ARG A 147 3.37 19.10 -1.90
C ARG A 147 4.38 18.13 -1.27
N CYS A 148 5.40 17.74 -2.02
CA CYS A 148 6.45 16.82 -1.54
C CYS A 148 7.76 17.52 -1.16
N GLY A 149 7.80 18.86 -1.24
CA GLY A 149 9.02 19.63 -0.98
C GLY A 149 10.16 19.35 -1.97
N GLY A 150 9.85 18.85 -3.17
CA GLY A 150 10.83 18.51 -4.19
C GLY A 150 11.34 17.08 -4.18
N SER A 151 10.91 16.23 -3.23
CA SER A 151 11.41 14.86 -3.13
C SER A 151 10.87 13.91 -4.20
N GLY A 152 9.74 14.26 -4.82
CA GLY A 152 8.99 13.38 -5.71
C GLY A 152 8.22 12.26 -4.99
N LYS A 153 8.32 12.12 -3.67
CA LYS A 153 7.70 11.01 -2.92
C LYS A 153 6.37 11.43 -2.30
N SER A 154 5.38 10.55 -2.34
CA SER A 154 4.05 10.78 -1.75
C SER A 154 4.07 10.84 -0.23
N GLN A 155 4.91 10.00 0.40
CA GLN A 155 5.06 9.90 1.85
C GLN A 155 5.44 11.23 2.52
N ASP A 156 6.23 12.07 1.83
CA ASP A 156 6.72 13.34 2.37
C ASP A 156 5.63 14.43 2.41
N ALA A 157 4.50 14.17 1.75
CA ALA A 157 3.34 15.04 1.72
C ALA A 157 2.31 14.72 2.83
N VAL A 158 2.52 13.68 3.65
CA VAL A 158 1.56 13.26 4.67
C VAL A 158 1.76 14.05 5.97
N GLY A 159 0.69 14.69 6.44
CA GLY A 159 0.67 15.49 7.67
C GLY A 159 0.91 16.98 7.43
N LEU A 160 0.17 17.82 8.15
CA LEU A 160 0.20 19.28 7.99
C LEU A 160 1.22 19.98 8.90
N ASP A 161 1.43 19.45 10.08
CA ASP A 161 2.34 19.98 11.11
C ASP A 161 3.38 18.93 11.52
N VAL A 162 4.32 19.31 12.38
CA VAL A 162 5.43 18.44 12.83
C VAL A 162 4.90 17.17 13.50
N LEU A 163 3.91 17.30 14.39
CA LEU A 163 3.33 16.17 15.13
C LEU A 163 2.65 15.18 14.18
N GLN A 164 1.87 15.68 13.22
CA GLN A 164 1.21 14.84 12.22
C GLN A 164 2.23 14.13 11.33
N LYS A 165 3.32 14.80 10.94
CA LYS A 165 4.39 14.21 10.11
C LYS A 165 5.15 13.12 10.86
N GLU A 166 5.49 13.35 12.13
CA GLU A 166 6.14 12.34 12.97
C GLU A 166 5.26 11.12 13.17
N PHE A 167 3.97 11.32 13.45
CA PHE A 167 3.02 10.22 13.59
C PHE A 167 2.82 9.46 12.25
N ALA A 168 2.74 10.18 11.13
CA ALA A 168 2.66 9.56 9.80
C ALA A 168 3.88 8.69 9.49
N ALA A 169 5.08 9.17 9.81
CA ALA A 169 6.32 8.41 9.64
C ALA A 169 6.34 7.15 10.52
N ASP A 170 5.99 7.27 11.81
CA ASP A 170 5.87 6.11 12.71
C ASP A 170 4.83 5.10 12.22
N LEU A 171 3.68 5.57 11.72
CA LEU A 171 2.63 4.72 11.17
C LEU A 171 3.10 4.00 9.91
N MET A 172 3.75 4.68 8.96
CA MET A 172 4.28 4.06 7.74
C MET A 172 5.36 3.01 8.04
N HIS A 173 6.28 3.30 8.97
CA HIS A 173 7.25 2.31 9.43
C HIS A 173 6.57 1.08 10.04
N ALA A 174 5.53 1.30 10.85
CA ALA A 174 4.78 0.21 11.45
C ALA A 174 4.00 -0.60 10.40
N MET A 175 3.41 0.05 9.39
CA MET A 175 2.72 -0.61 8.27
C MET A 175 3.69 -1.50 7.49
N ALA A 176 4.87 -0.98 7.15
CA ALA A 176 5.91 -1.76 6.47
C ALA A 176 6.35 -2.97 7.32
N GLY A 177 6.56 -2.78 8.63
CA GLY A 177 6.87 -3.88 9.54
C GLY A 177 5.76 -4.94 9.62
N ALA A 178 4.50 -4.53 9.68
CA ALA A 178 3.36 -5.44 9.70
C ALA A 178 3.21 -6.22 8.38
N TYR A 179 3.43 -5.55 7.24
CA TYR A 179 3.44 -6.17 5.92
C TYR A 179 4.54 -7.24 5.82
N SER A 180 5.79 -6.90 6.14
CA SER A 180 6.93 -7.84 6.08
C SER A 180 6.78 -9.00 7.05
N PHE A 181 6.24 -8.75 8.25
CA PHE A 181 5.92 -9.81 9.20
C PHE A 181 4.89 -10.80 8.63
N ALA A 182 3.83 -10.29 7.99
CA ALA A 182 2.83 -11.15 7.36
C ALA A 182 3.42 -11.99 6.23
N GLU A 183 4.26 -11.40 5.36
CA GLU A 183 4.95 -12.15 4.30
C GLU A 183 5.84 -13.28 4.85
N MET A 184 6.59 -12.99 5.92
CA MET A 184 7.44 -13.96 6.59
C MET A 184 6.62 -15.09 7.20
N GLU A 185 5.53 -14.76 7.89
CA GLU A 185 4.69 -15.74 8.58
C GLU A 185 3.93 -16.65 7.60
N ILE A 186 3.41 -16.09 6.51
CA ILE A 186 2.82 -16.88 5.40
C ILE A 186 3.88 -17.85 4.85
N ARG A 187 5.11 -17.36 4.60
CA ARG A 187 6.20 -18.21 4.10
C ARG A 187 6.54 -19.33 5.09
N ARG A 188 6.53 -19.05 6.39
CA ARG A 188 6.81 -20.03 7.45
C ARG A 188 5.79 -21.16 7.48
N GLN A 189 4.51 -20.85 7.26
CA GLN A 189 3.44 -21.86 7.24
C GLN A 189 3.46 -22.74 5.99
N LEU A 190 4.17 -22.31 4.95
CA LEU A 190 4.35 -23.01 3.67
C LEU A 190 5.72 -23.68 3.57
N ALA A 191 6.50 -23.74 4.64
CA ALA A 191 7.75 -24.49 4.71
C ALA A 191 7.49 -25.85 5.37
#